data_AF-A0A318CIW7-F1
#
_entry.id   AF-A0A318CIW7-F1
#
_cell.length_a   1.000
_cell.length_b   1.000
_cell.length_c   1.000
_cell.angle_alpha   90.00
_cell.angle_beta   90.00
_cell.angle_gamma   90.00
#
_symmetry.space_group_name_H-M   'P 1'
#
loop_
_entity.id
_entity.type
_entity.pdbx_description
1 polymer ?
#
loop_
_entity_poly.entity_id
_entity_poly.type
_entity_poly.pdbx_seq_one_letter_code
_entity_poly.pdbx_strand_id
1 'polypeptide(L)'
;MNLARPVTKGNIVLLSKDTKLTETLIKKIQDMEINGVYIDGPSQQDIPKDEALAQLDRRFKNVEDRPYMNMLKKLVKEHIEGLYD
;
A
#
# COMPACT_ATOMS: atom_id res chain seq x y z
N MET A 1 -7.60 -8.19 6.78
CA MET A 1 -6.36 -7.41 6.88
C MET A 1 -5.66 -7.82 8.16
N ASN A 2 -4.49 -8.45 8.04
CA ASN A 2 -3.69 -8.91 9.20
C ASN A 2 -2.45 -8.03 9.31
N LEU A 3 -1.85 -7.97 10.49
CA LEU A 3 -0.58 -7.28 10.68
C LEU A 3 0.59 -8.08 10.11
N ALA A 4 1.33 -7.52 9.16
CA ALA A 4 2.54 -8.12 8.59
C ALA A 4 3.73 -8.09 9.57
N ARG A 5 3.71 -7.14 10.52
CA ARG A 5 4.74 -6.96 11.56
C ARG A 5 4.08 -6.64 12.89
N PRO A 6 4.70 -6.98 14.03
CA PRO A 6 4.20 -6.57 15.33
C PRO A 6 4.16 -5.04 15.46
N VAL A 7 3.17 -4.55 16.18
CA VAL A 7 3.06 -3.13 16.55
C VAL A 7 3.77 -2.94 17.88
N THR A 8 4.76 -2.05 17.91
CA THR A 8 5.59 -1.78 19.08
C THR A 8 5.55 -0.32 19.49
N LYS A 9 5.52 -0.03 20.79
CA LYS A 9 5.76 1.31 21.36
C LYS A 9 7.00 1.24 22.24
N GLY A 10 8.11 1.78 21.76
CA GLY A 10 9.43 1.51 22.34
C GLY A 10 9.76 0.02 22.30
N ASN A 11 10.15 -0.56 23.44
CA ASN A 11 10.47 -1.98 23.55
C ASN A 11 9.25 -2.89 23.85
N ILE A 12 8.04 -2.31 23.92
CA ILE A 12 6.82 -3.06 24.26
C ILE A 12 6.08 -3.46 22.98
N VAL A 13 5.84 -4.76 22.79
CA VAL A 13 4.95 -5.29 21.75
C VAL A 13 3.50 -5.14 22.21
N LEU A 14 2.71 -4.36 21.47
CA LEU A 14 1.30 -4.10 21.76
C LEU A 14 0.38 -5.06 21.00
N LEU A 15 0.74 -5.36 19.75
CA LEU A 15 0.03 -6.32 18.90
C LEU A 15 1.04 -7.21 18.20
N SER A 16 0.78 -8.51 18.19
CA SER A 16 1.64 -9.49 17.54
C SER A 16 1.46 -9.47 16.02
N LYS A 17 2.45 -10.01 15.30
CA LYS A 17 2.30 -10.39 13.90
C LYS A 17 1.04 -11.27 13.72
N ASP A 18 0.43 -11.19 12.54
CA ASP A 18 -0.73 -11.97 12.12
C ASP A 18 -2.02 -11.65 12.89
N THR A 19 -1.99 -10.67 13.81
CA THR A 19 -3.19 -10.14 14.45
C THR A 19 -4.13 -9.57 13.39
N LYS A 20 -5.37 -10.07 13.37
CA LYS A 20 -6.42 -9.59 12.50
C LYS A 20 -6.87 -8.19 12.94
N LEU A 21 -6.76 -7.20 12.06
CA LEU A 21 -7.24 -5.85 12.31
C LEU A 21 -8.76 -5.82 12.21
N THR A 22 -9.42 -5.73 13.35
CA THR A 22 -10.86 -5.41 13.47
C THR A 22 -11.05 -3.91 13.61
N GLU A 23 -12.26 -3.41 13.37
CA GLU A 23 -12.57 -1.98 13.57
C GLU A 23 -12.24 -1.50 14.98
N THR A 24 -12.52 -2.34 16.00
CA THR A 24 -12.19 -2.04 17.40
C THR A 24 -10.70 -1.89 17.61
N LEU A 25 -9.88 -2.77 17.01
CA LEU A 25 -8.42 -2.70 17.09
C LEU A 25 -7.88 -1.47 16.34
N ILE A 26 -8.45 -1.14 15.18
CA ILE A 26 -8.04 0.04 14.41
C ILE A 26 -8.26 1.31 15.23
N LYS A 27 -9.43 1.49 15.86
CA LYS A 27 -9.69 2.63 16.74
C LYS A 27 -8.67 2.71 17.88
N LYS A 28 -8.41 1.58 18.54
CA LYS A 28 -7.42 1.51 19.62
C LYS A 28 -6.01 1.91 19.16
N ILE A 29 -5.61 1.51 17.96
CA ILE A 29 -4.32 1.86 17.37
C ILE A 29 -4.25 3.36 17.05
N GLN A 30 -5.33 3.97 16.56
CA GLN A 30 -5.38 5.40 16.25
C GLN A 30 -5.10 6.25 17.51
N ASP A 31 -5.56 5.80 18.67
CA ASP A 31 -5.34 6.47 19.95
C ASP A 31 -3.91 6.27 20.52
N MET A 32 -3.08 5.41 19.92
CA MET A 32 -1.78 5.01 20.48
C MET A 32 -0.60 5.93 20.11
N GLU A 33 -0.84 6.96 19.29
CA GLU A 33 0.20 7.89 18.77
C GLU A 33 1.37 7.15 18.09
N ILE A 34 1.06 6.10 17.31
CA ILE A 34 2.07 5.39 16.52
C ILE A 34 2.07 5.91 15.08
N ASN A 35 3.26 5.96 14.46
CA ASN A 35 3.45 6.51 13.12
C ASN A 35 2.75 5.71 12.01
N GLY A 36 2.50 4.41 12.24
CA GLY A 36 1.85 3.55 11.27
C GLY A 36 1.97 2.07 11.62
N VAL A 37 1.25 1.23 10.88
CA VAL A 37 1.28 -0.23 11.00
C VAL A 37 1.55 -0.86 9.64
N TYR A 38 2.15 -2.03 9.63
CA TYR A 38 2.39 -2.81 8.42
C TYR A 38 1.33 -3.89 8.30
N ILE A 39 0.59 -3.88 7.19
CA ILE A 39 -0.46 -4.84 6.91
C ILE A 39 0.00 -5.85 5.89
N ASP A 40 -0.43 -7.09 6.06
CA ASP A 40 -0.22 -8.14 5.08
C ASP A 40 -1.22 -7.90 3.95
N GLY A 41 -0.67 -7.47 2.81
CA GLY A 41 -1.39 -7.26 1.57
C GLY A 41 -0.87 -8.26 0.53
N PRO A 42 -1.68 -8.62 -0.47
CA PRO A 42 -1.20 -9.49 -1.53
C PRO A 42 0.02 -8.85 -2.19
N SER A 43 1.10 -9.61 -2.34
CA SER A 43 2.36 -9.17 -2.95
C SER A 43 2.17 -8.72 -4.40
N GLN A 44 1.13 -9.26 -5.03
CA GLN A 44 0.76 -9.06 -6.41
C GLN A 44 -0.64 -8.46 -6.46
N GLN A 45 -0.91 -7.60 -7.43
CA GLN A 45 -2.26 -7.09 -7.62
C GLN A 45 -3.16 -8.24 -8.10
N ASP A 46 -4.40 -8.28 -7.61
CA ASP A 46 -5.40 -9.28 -8.03
C ASP A 46 -5.88 -9.09 -9.48
N ILE A 47 -5.36 -8.10 -10.20
CA ILE A 47 -5.68 -7.79 -11.59
C ILE A 47 -4.53 -8.14 -12.53
N PRO A 48 -4.79 -8.51 -13.79
CA PRO A 48 -3.74 -8.74 -14.79
C PRO A 48 -2.88 -7.50 -15.05
N LYS A 49 -1.63 -7.72 -15.49
CA LYS A 49 -0.67 -6.65 -15.84
C LYS A 49 -1.28 -5.63 -16.82
N ASP A 50 -1.94 -6.11 -17.86
CA ASP A 50 -2.57 -5.25 -18.88
C ASP A 50 -3.68 -4.37 -18.28
N GLU A 51 -4.45 -4.91 -17.34
CA GLU A 51 -5.50 -4.15 -16.65
C GLU A 51 -4.89 -3.09 -15.73
N ALA A 52 -3.83 -3.43 -15.00
CA ALA A 52 -3.10 -2.49 -14.15
C ALA A 52 -2.52 -1.31 -14.95
N LEU A 53 -1.94 -1.59 -16.12
CA LEU A 53 -1.41 -0.58 -17.04
C LEU A 53 -2.54 0.29 -17.64
N ALA A 54 -3.66 -0.31 -18.02
CA ALA A 54 -4.82 0.44 -18.51
C ALA A 54 -5.40 1.38 -17.45
N GLN A 55 -5.44 0.95 -16.19
CA GLN A 55 -5.84 1.81 -15.08
C GLN A 55 -4.85 2.95 -14.84
N LEU A 56 -3.55 2.71 -14.96
CA LEU A 56 -2.51 3.74 -14.89
C LEU A 56 -2.74 4.81 -15.96
N ASP A 57 -2.91 4.40 -17.22
CA ASP A 57 -3.19 5.32 -18.32
C ASP A 57 -4.46 6.15 -18.07
N ARG A 58 -5.54 5.51 -17.62
CA ARG A 58 -6.80 6.19 -17.31
C ARG A 58 -6.64 7.25 -16.22
N ARG A 59 -5.83 7.00 -15.19
CA ARG A 59 -5.60 7.92 -14.07
C ARG A 59 -4.77 9.14 -14.47
N PHE A 60 -3.77 8.93 -15.33
CA PHE A 60 -2.87 10.00 -15.76
C PHE A 60 -3.37 10.78 -16.98
N LYS A 61 -4.39 10.29 -17.70
CA LYS A 61 -4.94 10.89 -18.93
C LYS A 61 -5.11 12.42 -18.89
N ASN A 62 -5.57 12.98 -17.77
CA ASN A 62 -5.89 14.41 -17.66
C ASN A 62 -4.69 15.27 -17.24
N VAL A 63 -3.52 14.67 -17.02
CA VAL A 63 -2.33 15.34 -16.48
C VAL A 63 -1.04 14.99 -17.23
N GLU A 64 -1.11 14.27 -18.35
CA GLU A 64 0.07 13.82 -19.10
C GLU A 64 0.91 14.96 -19.68
N ASP A 65 0.28 16.11 -19.92
CA ASP A 65 0.90 17.34 -20.41
C ASP A 65 1.78 18.03 -19.36
N ARG A 66 1.65 17.64 -18.08
CA ARG A 66 2.46 18.20 -17.00
C ARG A 66 3.77 17.41 -16.87
N PRO A 67 4.95 18.06 -16.96
CA PRO A 67 6.24 17.37 -17.04
C PRO A 67 6.51 16.44 -15.85
N TYR A 68 6.16 16.86 -14.63
CA TYR A 68 6.32 16.02 -13.43
C TYR A 68 5.34 14.84 -13.37
N MET A 69 4.15 14.98 -13.94
CA MET A 69 3.14 13.92 -13.94
C MET A 69 3.50 12.83 -14.93
N ASN A 70 4.08 13.19 -16.07
CA ASN A 70 4.63 12.20 -17.00
C ASN A 70 5.79 11.40 -16.37
N MET A 71 6.68 12.08 -15.62
CA MET A 71 7.73 11.40 -14.85
C MET A 71 7.14 10.43 -13.81
N LEU A 72 6.15 10.87 -13.03
CA LEU A 72 5.46 10.02 -12.05
C LEU A 72 4.79 8.82 -12.73
N LYS A 73 4.13 9.02 -13.87
CA LYS A 73 3.52 7.93 -14.65
C LYS A 73 4.54 6.85 -15.01
N LYS A 74 5.73 7.25 -15.47
CA LYS A 74 6.82 6.31 -15.81
C LYS A 74 7.29 5.52 -14.59
N LEU A 75 7.54 6.18 -13.46
CA LEU A 75 7.98 5.50 -12.23
C LEU A 75 6.93 4.50 -11.73
N VAL A 76 5.64 4.85 -11.80
CA VAL A 76 4.57 3.93 -11.42
C VAL A 76 4.46 2.77 -12.41
N LYS A 77 4.67 3.02 -13.70
CA LYS A 77 4.71 1.96 -14.72
C LYS A 77 5.80 0.94 -14.43
N GLU A 78 7.04 1.40 -14.19
CA GLU A 78 8.19 0.53 -13.87
C GLU A 78 7.92 -0.29 -12.60
N HIS A 79 7.32 0.34 -11.58
CA HIS A 79 6.91 -0.36 -10.38
C HIS A 79 5.86 -1.45 -10.66
N ILE A 80 4.82 -1.13 -11.45
CA ILE A 80 3.78 -2.10 -11.83
C ILE A 80 4.42 -3.25 -12.60
N GLU A 81 5.28 -2.98 -13.59
CA GLU A 81 5.93 -4.02 -14.39
C GLU A 81 6.74 -4.98 -13.50
N GLY A 82 7.48 -4.47 -12.53
CA GLY A 82 8.23 -5.28 -11.55
C GLY A 82 7.39 -6.08 -10.55
N LEU A 83 6.07 -5.88 -10.48
CA LEU A 83 5.18 -6.72 -9.66
C LEU A 83 4.73 -8.01 -10.37
N TYR A 84 4.97 -8.14 -11.68
CA TYR A 84 4.53 -9.28 -12.50
C TYR A 84 5.70 -10.06 -13.14
N ASP A 85 6.94 -9.67 -12.84
CA ASP A 85 8.16 -10.33 -13.29
C ASP A 85 8.71 -11.31 -12.23
#